data_AF-A0A7C1TKH9-F1
#
_entry.id   AF-A0A7C1TKH9-F1
#
_cell.length_a   1.000
_cell.length_b   1.000
_cell.length_c   1.000
_cell.angle_alpha   90.00
_cell.angle_beta   90.00
_cell.angle_gamma   90.00
#
_symmetry.space_group_name_H-M   'P 1'
#
loop_
_entity.id
_entity.type
_entity.pdbx_description
1 polymer ?
#
loop_
_entity_poly.entity_id
_entity_poly.type
_entity_poly.pdbx_seq_one_letter_code
_entity_poly.pdbx_strand_id
1 'polypeptide(L)'
;EPVVYMVDHFVVGGFYRVHTGRGVNENLNAPGMHFEPLAFAETCITPDRSKAPDANPNRFYTYGVIARLALLAAARENAEAV
;
A
#
# COMPACT_ATOMS: atom_id res chain seq x y z
N GLU A 1 3.14 2.76 -8.13
CA GLU A 1 1.98 2.38 -7.29
C GLU A 1 2.45 2.00 -5.89
N PRO A 2 1.61 2.15 -4.84
CA PRO A 2 1.99 1.83 -3.47
C PRO A 2 2.01 0.32 -3.21
N VAL A 3 3.00 -0.15 -2.47
CA VAL A 3 3.06 -1.49 -1.88
C VAL A 3 3.05 -1.34 -0.37
N VAL A 4 2.14 -2.06 0.32
CA VAL A 4 1.98 -2.00 1.77
C VAL A 4 2.41 -3.32 2.40
N TYR A 5 3.24 -3.24 3.43
CA TYR A 5 3.73 -4.39 4.21
C TYR A 5 2.99 -4.46 5.54
N MET A 6 2.60 -5.68 5.90
CA MET A 6 1.96 -6.00 7.16
C MET A 6 2.71 -7.12 7.87
N VAL A 7 2.76 -7.05 9.20
CA VAL A 7 3.15 -8.16 10.07
C VAL A 7 1.95 -8.44 10.97
N ASP A 8 1.49 -9.68 10.94
CA ASP A 8 0.17 -10.03 11.48
C ASP A 8 -0.91 -9.12 10.86
N HIS A 9 -1.71 -8.40 11.64
CA HIS A 9 -2.72 -7.46 11.14
C HIS A 9 -2.28 -5.98 11.18
N PHE A 10 -1.01 -5.71 11.50
CA PHE A 10 -0.49 -4.36 11.63
C PHE A 10 0.23 -3.89 10.37
N VAL A 11 -0.09 -2.67 9.92
CA VAL A 11 0.66 -2.00 8.83
C VAL A 11 1.99 -1.51 9.39
N VAL A 12 3.10 -2.07 8.88
CA VAL A 12 4.45 -1.76 9.36
C VAL A 12 5.24 -0.89 8.39
N GLY A 13 4.84 -0.88 7.11
CA GLY A 13 5.54 -0.06 6.15
C GLY A 13 5.18 -0.34 4.69
N GLY A 14 6.11 -0.04 3.79
CA GLY A 14 5.86 -0.12 2.35
C GLY A 14 6.87 0.65 1.51
N PHE A 15 6.68 0.60 0.20
CA PHE A 15 7.44 1.38 -0.78
C PHE A 15 6.55 1.76 -1.96
N TYR A 16 6.92 2.81 -2.69
CA TYR A 16 6.38 3.04 -4.02
C TYR A 16 7.18 2.24 -5.03
N ARG A 17 6.47 1.46 -5.81
CA ARG A 17 7.01 0.83 -7.00
C ARG A 17 6.89 1.81 -8.17
N VAL A 18 8.01 2.29 -8.70
CA VAL A 18 8.07 3.36 -9.72
C VAL A 18 8.68 2.81 -11.01
N HIS A 19 8.04 3.12 -12.15
CA HIS A 19 8.55 2.81 -13.47
C HIS A 19 8.60 4.10 -14.30
N THR A 20 9.78 4.70 -14.43
CA THR A 20 9.94 5.99 -15.15
C THR A 20 9.91 5.84 -16.67
N GLY A 21 10.31 4.68 -17.20
CA GLY A 21 10.34 4.40 -18.65
C GLY A 21 9.11 3.67 -19.23
N ARG A 22 8.01 3.54 -18.48
CA ARG A 22 6.88 2.66 -18.85
C ARG A 22 5.95 3.30 -19.89
N GLY A 23 5.63 2.57 -20.96
CA GLY A 23 4.50 2.91 -21.83
C GLY A 23 3.15 2.56 -21.20
N VAL A 24 2.07 3.31 -21.50
CA VAL A 24 0.73 3.15 -20.88
C VAL A 24 0.22 1.69 -20.84
N ASN A 25 0.63 0.86 -21.81
CA ASN A 25 0.16 -0.53 -21.98
C ASN A 25 1.14 -1.60 -21.47
N GLU A 26 2.30 -1.25 -20.91
CA GLU A 26 3.28 -2.24 -20.47
C GLU A 26 2.95 -2.82 -19.09
N ASN A 27 3.24 -4.10 -18.86
CA ASN A 27 3.06 -4.73 -17.55
C ASN A 27 4.12 -4.23 -16.55
N LEU A 28 3.77 -4.21 -15.28
CA LEU A 28 4.59 -3.76 -14.15
C LEU A 28 5.85 -4.58 -13.89
N ASN A 29 6.02 -5.71 -14.59
CA ASN A 29 7.24 -6.53 -14.52
C ASN A 29 8.26 -6.18 -15.61
N ALA A 30 8.05 -5.11 -16.38
CA ALA A 30 8.99 -4.68 -17.41
C ALA A 30 10.33 -4.21 -16.80
N PRO A 31 11.46 -4.39 -17.50
CA PRO A 31 12.77 -3.91 -17.03
C PRO A 31 12.77 -2.38 -16.84
N GLY A 32 13.29 -1.89 -15.70
CA GLY A 32 13.33 -0.45 -15.38
C GLY A 32 12.55 -0.06 -14.11
N MET A 33 11.96 -1.03 -13.42
CA MET A 33 11.36 -0.85 -12.11
C MET A 33 12.42 -0.49 -11.06
N HIS A 34 12.17 0.59 -10.33
CA HIS A 34 12.91 0.93 -9.11
C HIS A 34 11.94 1.16 -7.96
N PHE A 35 12.46 0.98 -6.75
CA PHE A 35 11.69 1.05 -5.52
C PHE A 35 12.06 2.33 -4.79
N GLU A 36 11.10 3.23 -4.70
CA GLU A 36 11.23 4.46 -3.94
C GLU A 36 10.68 4.21 -2.53
N PRO A 37 11.43 4.54 -1.46
CA PRO A 37 10.93 4.41 -0.10
C PRO A 37 9.59 5.13 0.04
N LEU A 38 8.59 4.43 0.58
CA LEU A 38 7.39 5.09 1.06
C LEU A 38 7.82 5.76 2.36
N ALA A 39 8.36 6.96 2.25
CA ALA A 39 8.67 7.74 3.43
C ALA A 39 7.35 8.01 4.14
N PHE A 40 7.07 7.21 5.16
CA PHE A 40 6.06 7.49 6.18
C PHE A 40 6.52 8.72 6.95
N ALA A 41 6.53 9.89 6.29
CA ALA A 41 6.78 11.16 6.95
C ALA A 41 5.79 11.34 8.12
N GLU A 42 4.61 10.71 8.02
CA GLU A 42 3.62 10.57 9.09
C GLU A 42 3.16 9.10 9.21
N THR A 43 2.73 8.69 10.40
CA THR A 43 2.31 7.30 10.67
C THR A 43 1.06 6.93 9.84
N CYS A 44 1.08 5.77 9.18
CA CYS A 44 -0.02 5.27 8.33
C CYS A 44 -1.32 4.91 9.05
N ILE A 45 -1.30 4.94 10.38
CA ILE A 45 -2.39 4.43 11.19
C ILE A 45 -3.17 5.54 11.89
N THR A 46 -2.76 6.81 11.71
CA THR A 46 -3.40 7.97 12.32
C THR A 46 -3.96 8.92 11.25
N PRO A 47 -5.23 8.76 10.84
CA PRO A 47 -5.86 9.74 9.96
C PRO A 47 -6.15 11.03 10.72
N ASP A 48 -6.14 12.16 10.01
CA ASP A 48 -6.45 13.48 10.53
C ASP A 48 -7.78 13.99 9.96
N ARG A 49 -8.81 14.01 10.80
CA ARG A 49 -10.16 14.44 10.44
C ARG A 49 -10.27 15.94 10.12
N SER A 50 -9.27 16.75 10.51
CA SER A 50 -9.23 18.18 10.23
C SER A 50 -8.64 18.51 8.85
N LYS A 51 -7.92 17.56 8.24
CA LYS A 51 -7.29 17.72 6.93
C LYS A 51 -8.19 17.21 5.80
N ALA A 52 -7.88 17.64 4.58
CA ALA A 52 -8.56 17.16 3.38
C ALA A 52 -8.48 15.62 3.27
N PRO A 53 -9.47 14.95 2.64
CA PRO A 53 -9.45 13.50 2.46
C PRO A 53 -8.19 12.96 1.74
N ASP A 54 -7.65 13.72 0.79
CA ASP A 54 -6.44 13.35 0.03
C ASP A 54 -5.14 13.90 0.66
N ALA A 55 -5.22 14.52 1.84
CA ALA A 55 -4.01 14.87 2.58
C ALA A 55 -3.22 13.61 2.90
N ASN A 56 -1.89 13.70 2.87
CA ASN A 56 -0.98 12.58 3.10
C ASN A 56 -1.43 11.59 4.20
N PRO A 57 -1.68 11.98 5.46
CA PRO A 57 -2.03 11.03 6.53
C PRO A 57 -3.33 10.27 6.24
N ASN A 58 -4.31 10.93 5.64
CA ASN A 58 -5.60 10.33 5.30
C ASN A 58 -5.46 9.36 4.11
N ARG A 59 -4.74 9.77 3.05
CA ARG A 59 -4.45 8.91 1.90
C ARG A 59 -3.68 7.66 2.32
N PHE A 60 -2.66 7.80 3.15
CA PHE A 60 -1.87 6.68 3.66
C PHE A 60 -2.70 5.75 4.57
N TYR A 61 -3.57 6.32 5.40
CA TYR A 61 -4.53 5.54 6.17
C TYR A 61 -5.48 4.73 5.28
N THR A 62 -5.98 5.33 4.20
CA THR A 62 -6.80 4.63 3.21
C THR A 62 -6.05 3.44 2.59
N TYR A 63 -4.78 3.60 2.23
CA TYR A 63 -3.96 2.47 1.74
C TYR A 63 -3.88 1.34 2.76
N GLY A 64 -3.68 1.68 4.05
CA GLY A 64 -3.66 0.70 5.13
C GLY A 64 -5.01 0.02 5.40
N VAL A 65 -6.14 0.71 5.18
CA VAL A 65 -7.48 0.10 5.25
C VAL A 65 -7.65 -0.95 4.14
N ILE A 66 -7.34 -0.58 2.90
CA ILE A 66 -7.47 -1.49 1.75
C ILE A 66 -6.54 -2.70 1.91
N ALA A 67 -5.31 -2.49 2.36
CA ALA A 67 -4.36 -3.57 2.63
C ALA A 67 -4.90 -4.57 3.67
N ARG A 68 -5.50 -4.09 4.78
CA ARG A 68 -6.09 -4.98 5.81
C ARG A 68 -7.33 -5.73 5.32
N LEU A 69 -8.14 -5.13 4.44
CA LEU A 69 -9.26 -5.83 3.81
C LEU A 69 -8.75 -6.95 2.90
N ALA A 70 -7.70 -6.70 2.12
CA ALA A 70 -7.06 -7.72 1.29
C ALA A 70 -6.45 -8.84 2.15
N LEU A 71 -5.78 -8.50 3.26
CA LEU A 71 -5.28 -9.48 4.23
C LEU A 71 -6.40 -10.35 4.79
N LEU A 72 -7.52 -9.75 5.19
CA LEU A 72 -8.67 -10.49 5.72
C LEU A 72 -9.27 -11.44 4.67
N ALA A 73 -9.36 -11.00 3.42
CA ALA A 73 -9.82 -11.84 2.32
C ALA A 73 -8.89 -13.04 2.10
N ALA A 74 -7.58 -12.80 2.01
CA ALA A 74 -6.57 -13.85 1.86
C ALA A 74 -6.54 -14.81 3.06
N ALA A 75 -6.71 -14.31 4.28
CA ALA A 75 -6.77 -15.13 5.48
C ALA A 75 -8.00 -16.06 5.47
N ARG A 76 -9.16 -15.58 4.99
CA ARG A 76 -10.36 -16.41 4.81
C ARG A 76 -10.17 -17.48 3.75
N GLU A 77 -9.66 -17.10 2.58
CA GLU A 77 -9.33 -18.03 1.50
C GLU A 77 -8.40 -19.15 1.99
N ASN A 78 -7.35 -18.78 2.73
CA ASN A 78 -6.41 -19.75 3.27
C ASN A 78 -7.02 -20.66 4.36
N ALA A 79 -8.01 -20.18 5.11
CA ALA A 79 -8.72 -21.00 6.10
C ALA A 79 -9.72 -21.98 5.46
N GLU A 80 -10.28 -21.64 4.30
CA GLU A 80 -11.19 -22.51 3.53
C GLU A 80 -10.45 -23.55 2.68
N ALA A 81 -9.19 -23.28 2.34
CA ALA A 81 -8.34 -24.17 1.55
C ALA A 81 -7.67 -25.30 2.36
N VAL A 82 -7.76 -25.27 3.70
CA VAL A 82 -7.19 -26.24 4.65
C VAL A 82 -8.28 -27.16 5.17
#